data_AF-A0A366J9P6-F1
#
_entry.id   AF-A0A366J9P6-F1
#
_cell.length_a   1.000
_cell.length_b   1.000
_cell.length_c   1.000
_cell.angle_alpha   90.00
_cell.angle_beta   90.00
_cell.angle_gamma   90.00
#
_symmetry.space_group_name_H-M   'P 1'
#
loop_
_entity.id
_entity.type
_entity.pdbx_description
1 polymer ?
#
loop_
_entity_poly.entity_id
_entity_poly.type
_entity_poly.pdbx_seq_one_letter_code
_entity_poly.pdbx_strand_id
1 'polypeptide(L)'
;MLFIEALNRASTQPNEKKLIARAKYRSVISHKDSVDLSSAAHQVKEIHLDSQAKIPLTAATSIFANLIEHVLNHLINSNVHLHSPEELNLETKEWKLFLQVPPLTKQKSNKSDEYVTPEVLQHPPAKQLIFHIPVKPSYGIPIEMTVLLSHHHGSPTAPSIFHTLSTESWLPVLRTPYSPDFLEQQVTHHHILLDQDGEPDQLSPLYVHINQSKIMGENMLSPQVFGLRIWRSKNNTLTPVVLGDKQVGLLFVGHYKPIEGTPISEDEKARQASNLYTKA
;
A
#
# COMPACT_ATOMS: atom_id res chain seq x y z
N MET A 1 18.23 32.49 -8.45
CA MET A 1 19.70 32.31 -8.44
C MET A 1 20.21 33.10 -7.24
N LEU A 2 20.48 32.42 -6.13
CA LEU A 2 20.82 33.05 -4.85
C LEU A 2 22.30 32.81 -4.54
N PHE A 3 23.03 33.92 -4.42
CA PHE A 3 24.45 34.00 -4.10
C PHE A 3 24.61 34.08 -2.58
N ILE A 4 25.59 33.36 -2.02
CA ILE A 4 26.01 33.50 -0.62
C ILE A 4 27.44 34.04 -0.62
N GLU A 5 27.59 35.24 -0.07
CA GLU A 5 28.87 35.93 0.13
C GLU A 5 29.48 35.48 1.45
N ALA A 6 30.73 34.99 1.43
CA ALA A 6 31.46 34.57 2.61
C ALA A 6 32.26 35.76 3.19
N LEU A 7 31.88 36.23 4.38
CA LEU A 7 32.70 37.17 5.14
C LEU A 7 33.81 36.42 5.89
N ASN A 8 35.04 36.76 5.51
CA ASN A 8 36.29 36.26 6.05
C ASN A 8 36.75 37.07 7.29
N ARG A 9 37.41 36.34 8.21
CA ARG A 9 38.53 36.75 9.10
C ARG A 9 38.27 37.66 10.30
N ALA A 10 38.63 37.14 11.48
CA ALA A 10 39.69 37.71 12.31
C ALA A 10 40.38 36.63 13.19
N SER A 11 41.70 36.52 13.03
CA SER A 11 42.69 35.87 13.92
C SER A 11 42.76 36.59 15.29
N THR A 12 43.23 36.03 16.41
CA THR A 12 44.63 35.67 16.73
C THR A 12 44.76 34.97 18.12
N GLN A 13 45.43 33.79 18.14
CA GLN A 13 46.55 33.35 19.02
C GLN A 13 46.45 33.25 20.58
N PRO A 14 47.36 32.46 21.22
CA PRO A 14 47.09 31.57 22.36
C PRO A 14 47.70 32.00 23.70
N ASN A 15 47.29 31.40 24.83
CA ASN A 15 48.22 31.04 25.91
C ASN A 15 47.63 30.07 26.97
N GLU A 16 48.53 29.26 27.53
CA GLU A 16 48.32 28.22 28.54
C GLU A 16 48.03 28.77 29.95
N LYS A 17 47.25 28.03 30.76
CA LYS A 17 47.66 27.42 32.06
C LYS A 17 46.49 26.81 32.85
N LYS A 18 46.68 25.52 33.17
CA LYS A 18 46.28 24.72 34.35
C LYS A 18 45.02 25.06 35.19
N LEU A 19 44.19 24.00 35.28
CA LEU A 19 43.68 23.30 36.48
C LEU A 19 42.35 23.69 37.16
N ILE A 20 41.58 22.61 37.41
CA ILE A 20 40.50 22.36 38.40
C ILE A 20 39.04 22.53 37.93
N ALA A 21 38.47 21.35 37.64
CA ALA A 21 37.13 20.87 37.98
C ALA A 21 35.99 21.90 38.17
N ARG A 22 35.07 21.89 37.18
CA ARG A 22 33.62 21.78 37.37
C ARG A 22 33.02 21.49 36.00
N ALA A 23 32.57 20.26 35.78
CA ALA A 23 31.82 19.90 34.59
C ALA A 23 30.49 20.66 34.58
N LYS A 24 30.48 21.86 33.99
CA LYS A 24 29.26 22.51 33.54
C LYS A 24 28.85 21.79 32.26
N TYR A 25 27.74 21.07 32.31
CA TYR A 25 27.00 20.62 31.14
C TYR A 25 26.91 21.80 30.17
N ARG A 26 27.62 21.72 29.04
CA ARG A 26 27.32 22.59 27.91
C ARG A 26 25.95 22.13 27.41
N SER A 27 24.97 23.02 27.47
CA SER A 27 23.74 22.87 26.70
C SER A 27 24.16 22.69 25.25
N VAL A 28 24.00 21.48 24.73
CA VAL A 28 24.02 21.23 23.30
C VAL A 28 22.91 22.10 22.74
N ILE A 29 23.29 23.14 21.99
CA ILE A 29 22.35 23.95 21.22
C ILE A 29 21.77 22.99 20.19
N SER A 30 20.59 22.46 20.51
CA SER A 30 19.79 21.66 19.60
C SER A 30 19.39 22.55 18.43
N HIS A 31 19.92 22.24 17.25
CA HIS A 31 19.37 22.77 16.00
C HIS A 31 17.93 22.26 15.89
N LYS A 32 16.98 23.18 16.10
CA LYS A 32 15.53 22.97 15.98
C LYS A 32 15.11 22.82 14.52
N ASP A 33 15.59 21.77 13.86
CA ASP A 33 15.06 21.29 12.58
C ASP A 33 14.68 19.80 12.69
N SER A 34 14.24 19.35 13.86
CA SER A 34 13.60 18.04 14.01
C SER A 34 12.13 18.18 13.60
N VAL A 35 11.79 17.71 12.41
CA VAL A 35 10.41 17.50 11.98
C VAL A 35 9.86 16.31 12.77
N ASP A 36 8.93 16.55 13.69
CA ASP A 36 8.20 15.48 14.37
C ASP A 36 7.33 14.75 13.34
N LEU A 37 7.84 13.62 12.85
CA LEU A 37 7.06 12.68 12.06
C LEU A 37 6.02 12.05 12.98
N SER A 38 4.75 12.06 12.56
CA SER A 38 3.65 11.53 13.35
C SER A 38 3.91 10.07 13.77
N SER A 39 3.27 9.60 14.84
CA SER A 39 3.31 8.19 15.27
C SER A 39 2.87 7.21 14.17
N ALA A 40 2.19 7.70 13.11
CA ALA A 40 1.84 6.95 11.91
C ALA A 40 3.05 6.69 11.00
N ALA A 41 3.97 7.65 10.84
CA ALA A 41 5.18 7.48 10.05
C ALA A 41 6.11 6.39 10.59
N HIS A 42 6.10 6.17 11.92
CA HIS A 42 6.89 5.14 12.59
C HIS A 42 6.36 3.71 12.40
N GLN A 43 5.17 3.54 11.82
CA GLN A 43 4.56 2.23 11.55
C GLN A 43 4.54 1.85 10.08
N VAL A 44 4.96 2.75 9.19
CA VAL A 44 5.00 2.48 7.75
C VAL A 44 6.13 1.48 7.49
N LYS A 45 5.75 0.23 7.19
CA LYS A 45 6.69 -0.81 6.78
C LYS A 45 6.90 -0.71 5.29
N GLU A 46 8.14 -0.57 4.86
CA GLU A 46 8.51 -0.71 3.46
C GLU A 46 8.70 -2.19 3.12
N ILE A 47 8.11 -2.60 2.01
CA ILE A 47 8.34 -3.91 1.39
C ILE A 47 8.85 -3.69 -0.03
N HIS A 48 9.49 -4.72 -0.58
CA HIS A 48 9.74 -4.78 -2.01
C HIS A 48 9.26 -6.10 -2.61
N LEU A 49 8.90 -6.03 -3.88
CA LEU A 49 8.61 -7.16 -4.75
C LEU A 49 9.75 -7.31 -5.74
N ASP A 50 10.26 -8.52 -5.90
CA ASP A 50 11.34 -8.85 -6.83
C ASP A 50 10.85 -9.89 -7.83
N SER A 51 11.21 -9.70 -9.09
CA SER A 51 11.13 -10.69 -10.18
C SER A 51 11.53 -12.12 -9.78
N GLN A 52 12.55 -12.28 -8.93
CA GLN A 52 13.07 -13.59 -8.50
C GLN A 52 12.24 -14.24 -7.39
N ALA A 53 11.53 -13.44 -6.59
CA ALA A 53 10.77 -13.92 -5.42
C ALA A 53 9.32 -14.24 -5.78
N LYS A 54 9.10 -14.96 -6.90
CA LYS A 54 7.78 -15.31 -7.40
C LYS A 54 7.38 -16.75 -7.10
N ILE A 55 6.10 -16.94 -6.87
CA ILE A 55 5.44 -18.25 -6.83
C ILE A 55 4.80 -18.46 -8.21
N PRO A 56 4.84 -19.68 -8.78
CA PRO A 56 4.17 -19.97 -10.05
C PRO A 56 2.69 -19.58 -10.00
N LEU A 57 2.18 -19.01 -11.10
CA LEU A 57 0.75 -18.76 -11.24
C LEU A 57 0.01 -20.10 -11.29
N THR A 58 -0.89 -20.30 -10.32
CA THR A 58 -1.73 -21.50 -10.24
C THR A 58 -3.15 -21.18 -10.69
N ALA A 59 -3.94 -22.22 -10.98
CA ALA A 59 -5.37 -22.06 -11.25
C ALA A 59 -6.11 -21.36 -10.09
N ALA A 60 -5.71 -21.62 -8.84
CA ALA A 60 -6.26 -20.93 -7.66
C ALA A 60 -5.96 -19.43 -7.68
N THR A 61 -4.73 -19.07 -8.08
CA THR A 61 -4.30 -17.68 -8.26
C THR A 61 -5.09 -16.99 -9.36
N SER A 62 -5.35 -17.68 -10.49
CA SER A 62 -6.15 -17.15 -11.59
C SER A 62 -7.61 -16.91 -11.19
N ILE A 63 -8.24 -17.83 -10.46
CA ILE A 63 -9.60 -17.61 -9.91
C ILE A 63 -9.61 -16.35 -9.06
N PHE A 64 -8.65 -16.22 -8.13
CA PHE A 64 -8.58 -15.07 -7.25
C PHE A 64 -8.39 -13.75 -8.01
N ALA A 65 -7.52 -13.72 -9.02
CA ALA A 65 -7.34 -12.57 -9.90
C ALA A 65 -8.65 -12.20 -10.62
N ASN A 66 -9.36 -13.19 -11.18
CA ASN A 66 -10.64 -12.98 -11.86
C ASN A 66 -11.72 -12.47 -10.91
N LEU A 67 -11.77 -12.94 -9.66
CA LEU A 67 -12.69 -12.41 -8.65
C LEU A 67 -12.44 -10.92 -8.38
N ILE A 68 -11.16 -10.53 -8.25
CA ILE A 68 -10.80 -9.12 -8.03
C ILE A 68 -11.18 -8.27 -9.24
N GLU A 69 -10.80 -8.70 -10.45
CA GLU A 69 -11.16 -8.01 -11.68
C GLU A 69 -12.68 -7.83 -11.79
N HIS A 70 -13.45 -8.88 -11.48
CA HIS A 70 -14.91 -8.84 -11.50
C HIS A 70 -15.50 -7.82 -10.51
N VAL A 71 -14.96 -7.76 -9.29
CA VAL A 71 -15.34 -6.75 -8.29
C VAL A 71 -14.96 -5.35 -8.75
N LEU A 72 -13.76 -5.15 -9.30
CA LEU A 72 -13.30 -3.84 -9.77
C LEU A 72 -14.13 -3.33 -10.95
N ASN A 73 -14.45 -4.20 -11.91
CA ASN A 73 -15.34 -3.87 -13.02
C ASN A 73 -16.69 -3.34 -12.52
N HIS A 74 -17.24 -3.96 -11.48
CA HIS A 74 -18.49 -3.50 -10.86
C HIS A 74 -18.33 -2.15 -10.16
N LEU A 75 -17.25 -1.95 -9.38
CA LEU A 75 -17.02 -0.72 -8.63
C LEU A 75 -16.75 0.49 -9.52
N ILE A 76 -15.94 0.29 -10.57
CA ILE A 76 -15.48 1.35 -11.48
C ILE A 76 -16.53 1.61 -12.57
N ASN A 77 -17.46 0.68 -12.78
CA ASN A 77 -18.44 0.70 -13.86
C ASN A 77 -17.76 0.89 -15.24
N SER A 78 -16.61 0.23 -15.42
CA SER A 78 -15.80 0.23 -16.63
C SER A 78 -15.18 -1.14 -16.80
N ASN A 79 -14.89 -1.52 -18.03
CA ASN A 79 -14.14 -2.74 -18.33
C ASN A 79 -12.66 -2.49 -18.06
N VAL A 80 -12.22 -2.82 -16.85
CA VAL A 80 -10.81 -2.90 -16.46
C VAL A 80 -10.32 -4.32 -16.69
N HIS A 81 -9.10 -4.44 -17.23
CA HIS A 81 -8.42 -5.71 -17.42
C HIS A 81 -7.27 -5.82 -16.42
N LEU A 82 -7.19 -6.93 -15.70
CA LEU A 82 -6.12 -7.20 -14.76
C LEU A 82 -5.01 -8.00 -15.45
N HIS A 83 -3.93 -7.31 -15.81
CA HIS A 83 -2.80 -7.94 -16.49
C HIS A 83 -2.01 -8.87 -15.57
N SER A 84 -1.63 -10.03 -16.10
CA SER A 84 -0.58 -10.85 -15.49
C SER A 84 0.82 -10.37 -15.90
N PRO A 85 1.86 -10.56 -15.06
CA PRO A 85 3.22 -10.23 -15.47
C PRO A 85 3.73 -11.09 -16.64
N GLU A 86 3.20 -12.31 -16.78
CA GLU A 86 3.43 -13.19 -17.93
C GLU A 86 2.93 -12.55 -19.23
N GLU A 87 1.72 -11.99 -19.23
CA GLU A 87 1.20 -11.24 -20.37
C GLU A 87 2.15 -10.09 -20.75
N LEU A 88 2.67 -9.37 -19.76
CA LEU A 88 3.55 -8.21 -20.00
C LEU A 88 5.02 -8.55 -20.27
N ASN A 89 5.39 -9.84 -20.29
CA ASN A 89 6.77 -10.33 -20.47
C ASN A 89 7.75 -9.82 -19.38
N LEU A 90 7.24 -9.62 -18.17
CA LEU A 90 8.03 -9.17 -17.02
C LEU A 90 8.81 -10.30 -16.35
N GLU A 91 8.45 -11.55 -16.63
CA GLU A 91 9.05 -12.72 -15.97
C GLU A 91 10.52 -12.97 -16.32
N THR A 92 10.95 -12.57 -17.52
CA THR A 92 12.31 -12.80 -18.01
C THR A 92 13.26 -11.65 -17.66
N LYS A 93 12.78 -10.66 -16.91
CA LYS A 93 13.47 -9.41 -16.62
C LYS A 93 13.71 -9.29 -15.13
N GLU A 94 14.85 -8.73 -14.76
CA GLU A 94 15.15 -8.38 -13.38
C GLU A 94 14.58 -7.01 -13.07
N TRP A 95 13.72 -6.95 -12.05
CA TRP A 95 13.12 -5.70 -11.59
C TRP A 95 12.78 -5.79 -10.11
N LYS A 96 12.66 -4.61 -9.48
CA LYS A 96 12.24 -4.45 -8.09
C LYS A 96 11.22 -3.33 -7.99
N LEU A 97 10.16 -3.57 -7.22
CA LEU A 97 9.14 -2.58 -6.88
C LEU A 97 9.14 -2.36 -5.37
N PHE A 98 9.16 -1.11 -4.94
CA PHE A 98 9.10 -0.74 -3.53
C PHE A 98 7.70 -0.23 -3.21
N LEU A 99 7.12 -0.69 -2.10
CA LEU A 99 5.77 -0.35 -1.67
C LEU A 99 5.76 -0.09 -0.17
N GLN A 100 4.93 0.87 0.24
CA GLN A 100 4.62 1.12 1.64
C GLN A 100 3.36 0.34 2.03
N VAL A 101 3.46 -0.44 3.10
CA VAL A 101 2.33 -1.24 3.60
C VAL A 101 1.46 -0.35 4.51
N PRO A 102 0.14 -0.26 4.27
CA PRO A 102 -0.74 0.50 5.14
C PRO A 102 -0.84 -0.16 6.52
N PRO A 103 -1.18 0.62 7.57
CA PRO A 103 -1.33 0.08 8.92
C PRO A 103 -2.49 -0.93 8.98
N LEU A 104 -2.28 -2.02 9.74
CA LEU A 104 -3.27 -3.08 9.96
C LEU A 104 -4.45 -2.64 10.83
N THR A 105 -4.25 -1.66 11.70
CA THR A 105 -5.28 -1.16 12.62
C THR A 105 -5.29 0.35 12.61
N LYS A 106 -6.48 0.95 12.66
CA LYS A 106 -6.62 2.39 12.86
C LYS A 106 -6.11 2.72 14.26
N GLN A 107 -5.08 3.56 14.37
CA GLN A 107 -4.64 4.05 15.68
C GLN A 107 -5.84 4.73 16.34
N LYS A 108 -6.31 4.17 17.47
CA LYS A 108 -7.10 4.96 18.40
C LYS A 108 -6.13 6.01 18.92
N SER A 109 -6.27 7.26 18.48
CA SER A 109 -5.60 8.34 19.19
C SER A 109 -6.04 8.23 20.64
N ASN A 110 -5.13 7.89 21.55
CA ASN A 110 -5.38 8.11 22.96
C ASN A 110 -5.52 9.61 23.10
N LYS A 111 -6.76 10.10 22.97
CA LYS A 111 -7.11 11.48 23.30
C LYS A 111 -6.89 11.59 24.79
N SER A 112 -5.68 11.98 25.20
CA SER A 112 -5.51 12.72 26.44
C SER A 112 -6.46 13.92 26.36
N ASP A 113 -7.18 14.16 27.45
CA ASP A 113 -8.26 15.14 27.64
C ASP A 113 -7.93 16.57 27.19
N GLU A 114 -7.82 16.80 25.89
CA GLU A 114 -7.84 18.13 25.30
C GLU A 114 -9.25 18.41 24.78
N TYR A 115 -9.74 19.61 25.07
CA TYR A 115 -11.07 20.11 24.74
C TYR A 115 -11.21 20.24 23.21
N VAL A 116 -11.41 19.11 22.54
CA VAL A 116 -11.67 19.06 21.09
C VAL A 116 -13.16 19.32 20.90
N THR A 117 -13.50 20.47 20.32
CA THR A 117 -14.83 20.73 19.77
C THR A 117 -15.24 19.54 18.90
N PRO A 118 -16.44 18.96 19.10
CA PRO A 118 -16.87 17.82 18.32
C PRO A 118 -17.04 18.27 16.86
N GLU A 119 -16.05 17.96 16.02
CA GLU A 119 -16.27 17.94 14.58
C GLU A 119 -17.37 16.93 14.33
N VAL A 120 -18.55 17.44 13.96
CA VAL A 120 -19.68 16.64 13.52
C VAL A 120 -19.18 15.81 12.35
N LEU A 121 -19.08 14.49 12.55
CA LEU A 121 -18.81 13.53 11.48
C LEU A 121 -19.88 13.73 10.40
N GLN A 122 -19.55 14.45 9.32
CA GLN A 122 -20.50 14.78 8.26
C GLN A 122 -20.97 13.55 7.47
N HIS A 123 -20.32 12.40 7.67
CA HIS A 123 -20.63 11.16 6.95
C HIS A 123 -20.80 9.96 7.88
N PRO A 124 -21.71 9.03 7.53
CA PRO A 124 -21.83 7.76 8.24
C PRO A 124 -20.48 7.02 8.20
N PRO A 125 -20.15 6.17 9.19
CA PRO A 125 -18.90 5.43 9.18
C PRO A 125 -18.78 4.59 7.90
N ALA A 126 -17.57 4.51 7.36
CA ALA A 126 -17.28 3.69 6.19
C ALA A 126 -17.62 2.22 6.48
N LYS A 127 -18.47 1.63 5.64
CA LYS A 127 -18.92 0.25 5.79
C LYS A 127 -17.92 -0.70 5.13
N GLN A 128 -17.96 -1.96 5.51
CA GLN A 128 -17.36 -3.03 4.71
C GLN A 128 -18.38 -3.46 3.65
N LEU A 129 -17.92 -3.77 2.45
CA LEU A 129 -18.76 -4.21 1.34
C LEU A 129 -18.54 -5.70 1.11
N ILE A 130 -19.61 -6.45 0.87
CA ILE A 130 -19.59 -7.88 0.63
C ILE A 130 -20.13 -8.14 -0.77
N PHE A 131 -19.31 -8.79 -1.59
CA PHE A 131 -19.68 -9.18 -2.95
C PHE A 131 -19.86 -10.69 -3.03
N HIS A 132 -21.07 -11.12 -3.36
CA HIS A 132 -21.42 -12.51 -3.62
C HIS A 132 -21.30 -12.77 -5.11
N ILE A 133 -20.42 -13.71 -5.48
CA ILE A 133 -20.04 -13.97 -6.86
C ILE A 133 -20.35 -15.43 -7.18
N PRO A 134 -21.40 -15.70 -7.98
CA PRO A 134 -21.66 -17.06 -8.44
C PRO A 134 -20.62 -17.46 -9.50
N VAL A 135 -19.67 -18.31 -9.12
CA VAL A 135 -18.61 -18.81 -9.99
C VAL A 135 -19.07 -20.09 -10.68
N LYS A 136 -19.30 -20.01 -12.00
CA LYS A 136 -19.81 -21.12 -12.79
C LYS A 136 -18.66 -21.96 -13.38
N PRO A 137 -18.51 -23.24 -12.98
CA PRO A 137 -17.55 -24.17 -13.58
C PRO A 137 -17.85 -24.48 -15.05
N SER A 138 -16.93 -25.21 -15.69
CA SER A 138 -17.09 -25.68 -17.08
C SER A 138 -18.36 -26.52 -17.30
N TYR A 139 -18.81 -27.24 -16.27
CA TYR A 139 -20.08 -27.97 -16.21
C TYR A 139 -20.61 -27.98 -14.77
N GLY A 140 -21.91 -28.18 -14.57
CA GLY A 140 -22.52 -28.26 -13.23
C GLY A 140 -23.09 -26.94 -12.71
N ILE A 141 -23.33 -26.87 -11.40
CA ILE A 141 -23.93 -25.71 -10.73
C ILE A 141 -22.87 -24.67 -10.34
N PRO A 142 -23.21 -23.38 -10.30
CA PRO A 142 -22.32 -22.36 -9.77
C PRO A 142 -22.02 -22.56 -8.28
N ILE A 143 -20.79 -22.24 -7.90
CA ILE A 143 -20.32 -22.21 -6.51
C ILE A 143 -20.19 -20.74 -6.10
N GLU A 144 -20.76 -20.39 -4.96
CA GLU A 144 -20.69 -19.04 -4.43
C GLU A 144 -19.30 -18.75 -3.85
N MET A 145 -18.68 -17.67 -4.31
CA MET A 145 -17.46 -17.11 -3.73
C MET A 145 -17.73 -15.67 -3.29
N THR A 146 -17.17 -15.30 -2.14
CA THR A 146 -17.42 -14.04 -1.47
C THR A 146 -16.15 -13.22 -1.33
N VAL A 147 -16.24 -11.95 -1.73
CA VAL A 147 -15.17 -10.97 -1.54
C VAL A 147 -15.63 -9.90 -0.56
N LEU A 148 -15.03 -9.89 0.62
CA LEU A 148 -15.14 -8.81 1.60
C LEU A 148 -14.15 -7.71 1.24
N LEU A 149 -14.67 -6.53 0.91
CA LEU A 149 -13.91 -5.33 0.60
C LEU A 149 -13.97 -4.35 1.78
N SER A 150 -12.82 -3.87 2.20
CA SER A 150 -12.69 -2.86 3.25
C SER A 150 -11.85 -1.69 2.77
N HIS A 151 -12.06 -0.50 3.31
CA HIS A 151 -11.12 0.59 3.14
C HIS A 151 -9.85 0.33 3.97
N HIS A 152 -8.66 0.61 3.42
CA HIS A 152 -7.42 0.55 4.19
C HIS A 152 -7.40 1.58 5.33
N HIS A 153 -6.65 1.31 6.39
CA HIS A 153 -6.60 2.20 7.56
C HIS A 153 -5.54 3.30 7.46
N GLY A 154 -4.85 3.40 6.31
CA GLY A 154 -3.80 4.40 6.08
C GLY A 154 -4.33 5.76 5.62
N SER A 155 -5.49 5.81 4.94
CA SER A 155 -6.04 7.07 4.44
C SER A 155 -6.79 7.84 5.53
N PRO A 156 -6.72 9.18 5.52
CA PRO A 156 -7.58 10.01 6.36
C PRO A 156 -9.07 9.84 6.04
N THR A 157 -9.43 9.53 4.78
CA THR A 157 -10.81 9.49 4.30
C THR A 157 -11.12 8.26 3.48
N ALA A 158 -12.22 7.58 3.81
CA ALA A 158 -12.68 6.46 3.02
C ALA A 158 -13.29 6.93 1.68
N PRO A 159 -13.04 6.20 0.58
CA PRO A 159 -13.72 6.44 -0.70
C PRO A 159 -15.25 6.42 -0.56
N SER A 160 -15.93 7.26 -1.34
CA SER A 160 -17.40 7.42 -1.29
C SER A 160 -18.17 6.10 -1.49
N ILE A 161 -17.61 5.15 -2.23
CA ILE A 161 -18.18 3.81 -2.45
C ILE A 161 -18.50 3.06 -1.15
N PHE A 162 -17.74 3.28 -0.08
CA PHE A 162 -17.96 2.65 1.24
C PHE A 162 -19.12 3.28 2.02
N HIS A 163 -19.69 4.37 1.50
CA HIS A 163 -20.83 5.07 2.07
C HIS A 163 -22.08 4.95 1.19
N THR A 164 -21.91 4.91 -0.13
CA THR A 164 -23.01 4.95 -1.11
C THR A 164 -23.49 3.57 -1.56
N LEU A 165 -22.60 2.58 -1.68
CA LEU A 165 -23.00 1.23 -2.10
C LEU A 165 -23.73 0.48 -0.99
N SER A 166 -24.56 -0.49 -1.40
CA SER A 166 -25.15 -1.45 -0.47
C SER A 166 -24.04 -2.28 0.18
N THR A 167 -24.21 -2.54 1.48
CA THR A 167 -23.28 -3.38 2.26
C THR A 167 -23.06 -4.74 1.62
N GLU A 168 -24.10 -5.29 0.99
CA GLU A 168 -24.08 -6.59 0.34
C GLU A 168 -24.57 -6.44 -1.10
N SER A 169 -23.90 -7.09 -2.04
CA SER A 169 -24.21 -7.04 -3.47
C SER A 169 -23.97 -8.40 -4.13
N TRP A 170 -24.90 -8.81 -4.98
CA TRP A 170 -24.74 -9.98 -5.84
C TRP A 170 -24.21 -9.55 -7.20
N LEU A 171 -23.05 -10.08 -7.57
CA LEU A 171 -22.44 -9.81 -8.87
C LEU A 171 -22.91 -10.81 -9.93
N PRO A 172 -22.80 -10.47 -11.22
CA PRO A 172 -23.08 -11.40 -12.31
C PRO A 172 -22.26 -12.70 -12.21
N VAL A 173 -22.73 -13.72 -12.93
CA VAL A 173 -22.04 -15.03 -12.96
C VAL A 173 -20.65 -14.89 -13.58
N LEU A 174 -19.63 -15.28 -12.82
CA LEU A 174 -18.26 -15.39 -13.29
C LEU A 174 -18.02 -16.80 -13.85
N ARG A 175 -17.82 -16.92 -15.15
CA ARG A 175 -17.55 -18.23 -15.78
C ARG A 175 -16.08 -18.57 -15.71
N THR A 176 -15.78 -19.84 -15.48
CA THR A 176 -14.39 -20.33 -15.41
C THR A 176 -14.23 -21.67 -16.12
N PRO A 177 -13.06 -21.96 -16.72
CA PRO A 177 -12.82 -23.25 -17.38
C PRO A 177 -12.61 -24.40 -16.39
N TYR A 178 -12.49 -24.15 -15.09
CA TYR A 178 -12.18 -25.19 -14.10
C TYR A 178 -13.37 -26.11 -13.80
N SER A 179 -13.06 -27.34 -13.36
CA SER A 179 -14.06 -28.33 -12.96
C SER A 179 -14.70 -27.99 -11.60
N PRO A 180 -15.92 -28.50 -11.33
CA PRO A 180 -16.56 -28.36 -10.02
C PRO A 180 -15.66 -28.83 -8.87
N ASP A 181 -15.11 -30.05 -8.98
CA ASP A 181 -14.27 -30.66 -7.94
C ASP A 181 -13.08 -29.78 -7.56
N PHE A 182 -12.50 -29.09 -8.54
CA PHE A 182 -11.41 -28.14 -8.28
C PHE A 182 -11.92 -26.91 -7.54
N LEU A 183 -13.05 -26.33 -7.98
CA LEU A 183 -13.63 -25.13 -7.37
C LEU A 183 -14.08 -25.36 -5.92
N GLU A 184 -14.61 -26.54 -5.60
CA GLU A 184 -15.03 -26.91 -4.24
C GLU A 184 -13.87 -26.93 -3.23
N GLN A 185 -12.64 -27.14 -3.70
CA GLN A 185 -11.43 -27.14 -2.86
C GLN A 185 -10.83 -25.75 -2.68
N GLN A 186 -11.35 -24.73 -3.39
CA GLN A 186 -10.79 -23.39 -3.33
C GLN A 186 -11.26 -22.61 -2.10
N VAL A 187 -10.47 -21.61 -1.73
CA VAL A 187 -10.91 -20.61 -0.76
C VAL A 187 -12.07 -19.85 -1.37
N THR A 188 -13.23 -19.91 -0.73
CA THR A 188 -14.44 -19.21 -1.19
C THR A 188 -14.60 -17.83 -0.57
N HIS A 189 -13.85 -17.50 0.48
CA HIS A 189 -13.97 -16.23 1.21
C HIS A 189 -12.66 -15.47 1.18
N HIS A 190 -12.67 -14.28 0.59
CA HIS A 190 -11.50 -13.42 0.48
C HIS A 190 -11.72 -12.08 1.19
N HIS A 191 -10.73 -11.63 1.95
CA HIS A 191 -10.72 -10.28 2.53
C HIS A 191 -9.65 -9.44 1.83
N ILE A 192 -10.09 -8.35 1.21
CA ILE A 192 -9.23 -7.39 0.53
C ILE A 192 -9.47 -5.96 1.05
N LEU A 193 -8.40 -5.18 1.06
CA LEU A 193 -8.41 -3.77 1.42
C LEU A 193 -8.10 -2.94 0.17
N LEU A 194 -8.94 -1.93 -0.07
CA LEU A 194 -8.75 -0.95 -1.13
C LEU A 194 -7.97 0.24 -0.59
N ASP A 195 -6.93 0.62 -1.31
CA ASP A 195 -6.06 1.76 -1.04
C ASP A 195 -5.95 2.59 -2.32
N GLN A 196 -6.36 3.86 -2.26
CA GLN A 196 -6.39 4.79 -3.40
C GLN A 196 -5.37 5.93 -3.22
N ASP A 197 -4.47 5.80 -2.24
CA ASP A 197 -3.46 6.80 -1.92
C ASP A 197 -2.08 6.43 -2.54
N GLY A 198 -2.06 5.50 -3.49
CA GLY A 198 -0.83 5.14 -4.19
C GLY A 198 -0.42 6.15 -5.26
N GLU A 199 0.85 6.10 -5.64
CA GLU A 199 1.37 6.93 -6.71
C GLU A 199 0.79 6.52 -8.07
N PRO A 200 0.33 7.46 -8.92
CA PRO A 200 -0.20 7.16 -10.25
C PRO A 200 0.77 6.45 -11.20
N ASP A 201 2.08 6.54 -10.93
CA ASP A 201 3.17 5.91 -11.68
C ASP A 201 3.99 4.91 -10.83
N GLN A 202 3.32 4.26 -9.86
CA GLN A 202 3.95 3.27 -8.98
C GLN A 202 4.56 2.06 -9.71
N LEU A 203 4.20 1.82 -10.97
CA LEU A 203 4.81 0.77 -11.80
C LEU A 203 5.91 1.31 -12.73
N SER A 204 6.34 2.57 -12.57
CA SER A 204 7.38 3.18 -13.40
C SER A 204 8.69 2.39 -13.51
N PRO A 205 9.18 1.66 -12.47
CA PRO A 205 10.36 0.81 -12.63
C PRO A 205 10.18 -0.32 -13.66
N LEU A 206 8.94 -0.69 -13.99
CA LEU A 206 8.63 -1.74 -14.96
C LEU A 206 8.52 -1.22 -16.39
N TYR A 207 8.34 0.08 -16.62
CA TYR A 207 8.01 0.62 -17.95
C TYR A 207 9.04 0.25 -19.02
N VAL A 208 10.32 0.17 -18.65
CA VAL A 208 11.42 -0.21 -19.56
C VAL A 208 11.31 -1.67 -20.01
N HIS A 209 10.64 -2.51 -19.22
CA HIS A 209 10.53 -3.94 -19.42
C HIS A 209 9.21 -4.36 -20.06
N ILE A 210 8.15 -3.55 -19.93
CA ILE A 210 6.82 -3.88 -20.40
C ILE A 210 6.75 -3.79 -21.93
N ASN A 211 6.16 -4.82 -22.54
CA ASN A 211 5.77 -4.75 -23.94
C ASN A 211 4.54 -3.84 -24.13
N GLN A 212 4.78 -2.58 -24.49
CA GLN A 212 3.72 -1.58 -24.71
C GLN A 212 2.67 -1.98 -25.76
N SER A 213 3.00 -2.88 -26.70
CA SER A 213 2.02 -3.37 -27.69
C SER A 213 0.87 -4.18 -27.09
N LYS A 214 1.03 -4.66 -25.85
CA LYS A 214 0.02 -5.43 -25.12
C LYS A 214 -0.82 -4.58 -24.18
N ILE A 215 -0.47 -3.31 -23.99
CA ILE A 215 -1.24 -2.39 -23.16
C ILE A 215 -2.23 -1.64 -24.07
N MET A 216 -3.50 -1.55 -23.65
CA MET A 216 -4.48 -0.72 -24.34
C MET A 216 -4.03 0.75 -24.25
N GLY A 217 -4.13 1.50 -25.35
CA GLY A 217 -3.60 2.87 -25.41
C GLY A 217 -4.14 3.79 -24.29
N GLU A 218 -3.33 4.76 -23.84
CA GLU A 218 -3.56 5.61 -22.66
C GLU A 218 -4.97 6.23 -22.58
N ASN A 219 -5.61 6.52 -23.72
CA ASN A 219 -6.97 7.08 -23.79
C ASN A 219 -8.10 6.10 -23.38
N MET A 220 -7.78 4.83 -23.12
CA MET A 220 -8.76 3.81 -22.69
C MET A 220 -8.71 3.49 -21.19
N LEU A 221 -7.71 4.00 -20.46
CA LEU A 221 -7.54 3.66 -19.05
C LEU A 221 -8.38 4.59 -18.15
N SER A 222 -9.17 3.98 -17.27
CA SER A 222 -10.02 4.73 -16.32
C SER A 222 -9.16 5.41 -15.25
N PRO A 223 -9.24 6.72 -15.04
CA PRO A 223 -8.46 7.41 -14.00
C PRO A 223 -8.67 6.87 -12.59
N GLN A 224 -9.77 6.15 -12.35
CA GLN A 224 -10.08 5.52 -11.06
C GLN A 224 -9.13 4.36 -10.69
N VAL A 225 -8.31 3.88 -11.63
CA VAL A 225 -7.29 2.85 -11.36
C VAL A 225 -5.93 3.45 -11.02
N PHE A 226 -5.71 4.75 -11.25
CA PHE A 226 -4.38 5.35 -11.10
C PHE A 226 -4.05 5.44 -9.61
N GLY A 227 -2.95 4.81 -9.20
CA GLY A 227 -2.57 4.77 -7.78
C GLY A 227 -3.35 3.75 -6.96
N LEU A 228 -4.30 3.01 -7.55
CA LEU A 228 -5.04 1.97 -6.84
C LEU A 228 -4.08 0.87 -6.36
N ARG A 229 -4.24 0.44 -5.11
CA ARG A 229 -3.56 -0.71 -4.51
C ARG A 229 -4.59 -1.60 -3.85
N ILE A 230 -4.48 -2.90 -4.07
CA ILE A 230 -5.32 -3.89 -3.41
C ILE A 230 -4.44 -4.79 -2.57
N TRP A 231 -4.78 -4.84 -1.29
CA TRP A 231 -4.08 -5.64 -0.30
C TRP A 231 -4.96 -6.80 0.14
N ARG A 232 -4.44 -8.03 0.09
CA ARG A 232 -5.11 -9.17 0.73
C ARG A 232 -4.77 -9.18 2.21
N SER A 233 -5.80 -9.27 3.04
CA SER A 233 -5.68 -9.49 4.47
C SER A 233 -5.81 -10.97 4.77
N LYS A 234 -4.76 -11.55 5.39
CA LYS A 234 -4.78 -12.93 5.87
C LYS A 234 -3.89 -13.04 7.09
N ASN A 235 -4.35 -13.69 8.16
CA ASN A 235 -3.55 -13.95 9.36
C ASN A 235 -2.86 -12.68 9.93
N ASN A 236 -3.57 -11.54 9.93
CA ASN A 236 -3.04 -10.24 10.37
C ASN A 236 -1.81 -9.76 9.57
N THR A 237 -1.67 -10.17 8.31
CA THR A 237 -0.69 -9.64 7.37
C THR A 237 -1.39 -9.09 6.13
N LEU A 238 -0.83 -8.01 5.59
CA LEU A 238 -1.26 -7.42 4.32
C LEU A 238 -0.24 -7.77 3.25
N THR A 239 -0.72 -8.39 2.17
CA THR A 239 0.10 -8.69 1.00
C THR A 239 -0.48 -7.95 -0.21
N PRO A 240 0.34 -7.23 -1.00
CA PRO A 240 -0.15 -6.57 -2.20
C PRO A 240 -0.58 -7.61 -3.22
N VAL A 241 -1.68 -7.35 -3.93
CA VAL A 241 -2.26 -8.27 -4.91
C VAL A 241 -2.46 -7.60 -6.26
N VAL A 242 -2.89 -6.33 -6.27
CA VAL A 242 -3.06 -5.56 -7.49
C VAL A 242 -2.47 -4.18 -7.29
N LEU A 243 -1.78 -3.69 -8.31
CA LEU A 243 -1.26 -2.32 -8.40
C LEU A 243 -1.80 -1.66 -9.66
N GLY A 244 -2.28 -0.43 -9.51
CA GLY A 244 -2.91 0.36 -10.54
C GLY A 244 -2.04 1.55 -10.96
N ASP A 245 -1.91 1.75 -12.27
CA ASP A 245 -0.92 2.66 -12.85
C ASP A 245 -1.46 3.31 -14.12
N LYS A 246 -1.08 4.56 -14.36
CA LYS A 246 -1.57 5.35 -15.51
C LYS A 246 -1.13 4.82 -16.88
N GLN A 247 -0.01 4.11 -16.96
CA GLN A 247 0.49 3.55 -18.22
C GLN A 247 0.08 2.10 -18.42
N VAL A 248 0.02 1.31 -17.33
CA VAL A 248 -0.22 -0.14 -17.41
C VAL A 248 -1.70 -0.50 -17.21
N GLY A 249 -2.47 0.33 -16.50
CA GLY A 249 -3.80 -0.03 -16.03
C GLY A 249 -3.70 -0.79 -14.71
N LEU A 250 -4.07 -2.07 -14.68
CA LEU A 250 -4.01 -2.91 -13.48
C LEU A 250 -3.02 -4.07 -13.69
N LEU A 251 -2.11 -4.26 -12.74
CA LEU A 251 -1.16 -5.36 -12.72
C LEU A 251 -1.40 -6.27 -11.52
N PHE A 252 -1.54 -7.58 -11.78
CA PHE A 252 -1.60 -8.59 -10.73
C PHE A 252 -0.20 -8.91 -10.20
N VAL A 253 0.01 -8.68 -8.91
CA VAL A 253 1.27 -8.94 -8.20
C VAL A 253 1.12 -9.96 -7.07
N GLY A 254 -0.06 -10.55 -6.86
CA GLY A 254 -0.37 -11.43 -5.73
C GLY A 254 0.37 -12.76 -5.67
N HIS A 255 1.25 -13.05 -6.63
CA HIS A 255 2.12 -14.23 -6.67
C HIS A 255 3.59 -13.89 -6.38
N TYR A 256 3.94 -12.61 -6.24
CA TYR A 256 5.24 -12.21 -5.69
C TYR A 256 5.19 -12.24 -4.17
N LYS A 257 6.22 -12.84 -3.57
CA LYS A 257 6.39 -12.83 -2.12
C LYS A 257 6.91 -11.45 -1.69
N PRO A 258 6.20 -10.73 -0.81
CA PRO A 258 6.72 -9.50 -0.23
C PRO A 258 7.98 -9.77 0.59
N ILE A 259 9.02 -8.98 0.36
CA ILE A 259 10.25 -9.00 1.14
C ILE A 259 10.26 -7.73 1.97
N GLU A 260 10.35 -7.85 3.30
CA GLU A 260 10.49 -6.69 4.17
C GLU A 260 11.79 -5.94 3.83
N GLY A 261 11.73 -4.62 3.72
CA GLY A 261 12.93 -3.79 3.66
C GLY A 261 13.79 -4.04 4.90
N THR A 262 15.10 -3.83 4.77
CA THR A 262 16.02 -3.93 5.92
C THR A 262 15.42 -3.19 7.12
N PRO A 263 15.16 -3.88 8.25
CA PRO A 263 14.61 -3.21 9.41
C PRO A 263 15.57 -2.08 9.79
N ILE A 264 15.02 -0.89 10.05
CA ILE A 264 15.75 0.20 10.70
C ILE A 264 16.47 -0.44 11.90
N SER A 265 17.80 -0.35 11.90
CA SER A 265 18.66 -0.98 12.91
C SER A 265 18.14 -0.65 14.30
N GLU A 266 18.21 -1.58 15.25
CA GLU A 266 17.87 -1.29 16.65
C GLU A 266 18.69 -0.11 17.20
N ASP A 267 19.90 0.14 16.68
CA ASP A 267 20.70 1.32 17.01
C ASP A 267 20.08 2.62 16.46
N GLU A 268 19.47 2.56 15.29
CA GLU A 268 18.82 3.70 14.65
C GLU A 268 17.44 3.96 15.27
N LYS A 269 16.69 2.91 15.64
CA LYS A 269 15.50 3.00 16.48
C LYS A 269 15.82 3.55 17.88
N ALA A 270 16.92 3.11 18.50
CA ALA A 270 17.34 3.60 19.82
C ALA A 270 17.78 5.07 19.77
N ARG A 271 18.44 5.50 18.69
CA ARG A 271 18.78 6.91 18.45
C ARG A 271 17.53 7.77 18.20
N GLN A 272 16.55 7.26 17.46
CA GLN A 272 15.29 7.97 17.23
C GLN A 272 14.43 8.04 18.50
N ALA A 273 14.37 6.97 19.28
CA ALA A 273 13.68 6.93 20.57
C ALA A 273 14.35 7.82 21.63
N SER A 274 15.69 7.89 21.68
CA SER A 274 16.39 8.78 22.62
C SER A 274 16.19 10.26 22.29
N ASN A 275 16.01 10.59 21.01
CA ASN A 275 15.66 11.94 20.55
C ASN A 275 14.19 12.30 20.85
N LEU A 276 13.28 11.32 20.96
CA LEU A 276 11.88 11.54 21.35
C LEU A 276 11.69 11.71 22.87
N TYR A 277 12.54 11.08 23.69
CA TYR A 277 12.47 11.16 25.15
C TYR A 277 13.25 12.32 25.77
N THR A 278 13.98 13.09 24.97
CA THR A 278 14.60 14.35 25.42
C THR A 278 13.57 15.50 25.34
N LYS A 279 12.49 15.38 26.13
CA LYS A 279 11.72 16.56 26.54
C LYS A 279 12.53 17.34 27.59
N ALA A 280 12.57 18.66 27.39
CA ALA A 280 13.12 19.66 28.28
C ALA A 280 12.47 19.63 29.68
#